data_AF-A0A3G2JIV2-F1
#
_entry.id   AF-A0A3G2JIV2-F1
#
_cell.length_a   1.000
_cell.length_b   1.000
_cell.length_c   1.000
_cell.angle_alpha   90.00
_cell.angle_beta   90.00
_cell.angle_gamma   90.00
#
_symmetry.space_group_name_H-M   'P 1'
#
loop_
_entity.id
_entity.type
_entity.pdbx_description
1 polymer ?
#
loop_
_entity_poly.entity_id
_entity_poly.type
_entity_poly.pdbx_seq_one_letter_code
_entity_poly.pdbx_strand_id
1 'polypeptide(L)'
;MYGTERTAPRGQGRCSVTASPTAPADILLLNGPNLGTLGRRQPEIYGSTTLAQVEEAVARRLRPHGFGLRAEQHDCEGELIRALDRHRDTAAAIVNPGALMIAGWSLRDALADYPAPWAEVHISNVWAREEFRHNSVVSPLAVGVIAGFGVHGYELAADALVHRLRRGAAGATG
;
A
#
# COMPACT_ATOMS: atom_id res chain seq x y z
N MET A 1 -21.91 64.49 -32.34
CA MET A 1 -21.39 64.18 -30.99
C MET A 1 -22.21 63.01 -30.45
N TYR A 2 -21.89 61.78 -30.86
CA TYR A 2 -22.55 60.58 -30.34
C TYR A 2 -21.73 60.06 -29.15
N GLY A 3 -22.33 60.05 -27.98
CA GLY A 3 -21.74 59.54 -26.75
C GLY A 3 -21.69 58.01 -26.76
N THR A 4 -20.53 57.47 -26.43
CA THR A 4 -20.32 56.03 -26.21
C THR A 4 -20.34 55.76 -24.71
N GLU A 5 -21.47 55.28 -24.20
CA GLU A 5 -21.53 54.68 -22.87
C GLU A 5 -20.89 53.29 -22.91
N ARG A 6 -19.82 53.12 -22.14
CA ARG A 6 -19.03 51.90 -22.06
C ARG A 6 -19.49 51.11 -20.83
N THR A 7 -20.16 50.00 -21.10
CA THR A 7 -20.67 49.01 -20.14
C THR A 7 -19.54 48.36 -19.33
N ALA A 8 -19.75 48.23 -18.01
CA ALA A 8 -18.86 47.54 -17.09
C ALA A 8 -18.92 46.00 -17.25
N PRO A 9 -17.82 45.26 -17.02
CA PRO A 9 -17.83 43.80 -17.10
C PRO A 9 -18.45 43.16 -15.85
N ARG A 10 -19.26 42.14 -16.09
CA ARG A 10 -19.96 41.32 -15.08
C ARG A 10 -18.96 40.58 -14.19
N GLY A 11 -19.24 40.58 -12.89
CA GLY A 11 -18.49 39.87 -11.87
C GLY A 11 -18.43 38.37 -12.15
N GLN A 12 -17.21 37.83 -12.19
CA GLN A 12 -16.94 36.41 -12.20
C GLN A 12 -17.21 35.87 -10.80
N GLY A 13 -18.37 35.23 -10.62
CA GLY A 13 -18.63 34.39 -9.46
C GLY A 13 -17.66 33.21 -9.49
N ARG A 14 -16.63 33.25 -8.64
CA ARG A 14 -15.80 32.08 -8.36
C ARG A 14 -16.67 31.05 -7.64
N CYS A 15 -17.10 30.03 -8.37
CA CYS A 15 -17.65 28.82 -7.78
C CYS A 15 -16.50 28.12 -7.04
N SER A 16 -16.40 28.34 -5.73
CA SER A 16 -15.48 27.58 -4.88
C SER A 16 -16.03 26.16 -4.76
N VAL A 17 -15.48 25.23 -5.55
CA VAL A 17 -15.70 23.80 -5.33
C VAL A 17 -15.01 23.45 -4.02
N THR A 18 -15.76 23.48 -2.92
CA THR A 18 -15.36 22.81 -1.69
C THR A 18 -15.39 21.32 -1.97
N ALA A 19 -14.20 20.69 -2.03
CA ALA A 19 -14.10 19.24 -2.14
C ALA A 19 -14.84 18.60 -0.95
N SER A 20 -15.88 17.82 -1.24
CA SER A 20 -16.51 16.96 -0.24
C SER A 20 -15.46 16.01 0.35
N PRO A 21 -15.56 15.64 1.64
CA PRO A 21 -14.71 14.61 2.19
C PRO A 21 -15.02 13.30 1.47
N THR A 22 -14.18 12.94 0.50
CA THR A 22 -14.12 11.57 -0.02
C THR A 22 -13.92 10.64 1.16
N ALA A 23 -14.61 9.49 1.16
CA ALA A 23 -14.41 8.44 2.15
C ALA A 23 -12.90 8.21 2.38
N PRO A 24 -12.46 7.89 3.62
CA PRO A 24 -11.05 7.67 3.89
C PRO A 24 -10.53 6.65 2.89
N ALA A 25 -9.48 7.01 2.15
CA ALA A 25 -8.91 6.09 1.20
C ALA A 25 -8.25 4.95 2.00
N ASP A 26 -8.53 3.70 1.64
CA ASP A 26 -8.00 2.57 2.37
C ASP A 26 -6.64 2.14 1.80
N ILE A 27 -5.77 1.59 2.65
CA ILE A 27 -4.54 0.92 2.25
C ILE A 27 -4.76 -0.58 2.38
N LEU A 28 -4.40 -1.34 1.35
CA LEU A 28 -4.42 -2.79 1.40
C LEU A 28 -3.16 -3.30 2.12
N LEU A 29 -3.32 -4.25 3.04
CA LEU A 29 -2.23 -5.05 3.59
C LEU A 29 -2.44 -6.50 3.15
N LEU A 30 -1.63 -6.94 2.20
CA LEU A 30 -1.74 -8.26 1.58
C LEU A 30 -0.57 -9.16 2.02
N ASN A 31 -0.89 -10.26 2.69
CA ASN A 31 0.08 -11.23 3.17
C ASN A 31 -0.08 -12.57 2.46
N GLY A 32 1.00 -13.04 1.87
CA GLY A 32 1.09 -14.32 1.19
C GLY A 32 1.24 -15.52 2.12
N PRO A 33 1.70 -16.66 1.57
CA PRO A 33 1.60 -17.94 2.24
C PRO A 33 2.39 -18.04 3.54
N ASN A 34 1.83 -18.78 4.50
CA ASN A 34 2.34 -19.09 5.84
C ASN A 34 2.35 -17.92 6.84
N LEU A 35 2.07 -16.68 6.41
CA LEU A 35 2.12 -15.52 7.29
C LEU A 35 0.96 -15.47 8.30
N GLY A 36 -0.17 -16.13 8.02
CA GLY A 36 -1.26 -16.32 8.98
C GLY A 36 -0.86 -17.08 10.25
N THR A 37 0.28 -17.78 10.22
CA THR A 37 0.81 -18.55 11.36
C THR A 37 1.81 -17.77 12.25
N LEU A 38 2.03 -16.48 11.96
CA LEU A 38 2.89 -15.60 12.77
C LEU A 38 2.51 -15.64 14.26
N GLY A 39 3.54 -15.65 15.12
CA GLY A 39 3.39 -15.74 16.57
C GLY A 39 2.96 -17.12 17.10
N ARG A 40 2.65 -18.09 16.23
CA ARG A 40 2.24 -19.46 16.64
C ARG A 40 3.30 -20.53 16.41
N ARG A 41 4.20 -20.34 15.44
CA ARG A 41 5.31 -21.27 15.15
C ARG A 41 6.63 -20.71 15.66
N GLN A 42 7.35 -21.51 16.45
CA GLN A 42 8.72 -21.25 16.90
C GLN A 42 8.91 -19.79 17.38
N PRO A 43 8.19 -19.35 18.44
CA PRO A 43 8.21 -17.95 18.91
C PRO A 43 9.61 -17.49 19.35
N GLU A 44 10.46 -18.43 19.76
CA GLU A 44 11.90 -18.22 20.02
C GLU A 44 12.67 -17.66 18.81
N ILE A 45 12.20 -17.95 17.58
CA ILE A 45 12.86 -17.61 16.30
C ILE A 45 12.17 -16.43 15.60
N TYR A 46 10.83 -16.39 15.62
CA TYR A 46 10.04 -15.40 14.87
C TYR A 46 9.39 -14.31 15.74
N GLY A 47 9.55 -14.40 17.06
CA GLY A 47 8.85 -13.58 18.03
C GLY A 47 7.42 -14.05 18.28
N SER A 48 6.79 -13.48 19.30
CA SER A 48 5.41 -13.77 19.70
C SER A 48 4.37 -12.90 19.00
N THR A 49 4.79 -11.99 18.12
CA THR A 49 3.88 -11.07 17.44
C THR A 49 3.03 -11.81 16.42
N THR A 50 1.72 -11.74 16.59
CA THR A 50 0.73 -12.34 15.69
C THR A 50 0.43 -11.42 14.50
N LEU A 51 -0.11 -11.99 13.41
CA LEU A 51 -0.49 -11.19 12.26
C LEU A 51 -1.53 -10.10 12.60
N ALA A 52 -2.50 -10.40 13.46
CA ALA A 52 -3.48 -9.43 13.94
C ALA A 52 -2.84 -8.23 14.69
N GLN A 53 -1.73 -8.46 15.40
CA GLN A 53 -0.99 -7.38 16.05
C GLN A 53 -0.22 -6.52 15.03
N VAL A 54 0.25 -7.12 13.94
CA VAL A 54 0.84 -6.37 12.82
C VAL A 54 -0.22 -5.50 12.14
N GLU A 55 -1.40 -6.06 11.85
CA GLU A 55 -2.53 -5.34 11.27
C GLU A 55 -2.91 -4.13 12.12
N GLU A 56 -3.06 -4.31 13.44
CA GLU A 56 -3.37 -3.22 14.37
C GLU A 56 -2.25 -2.16 14.42
N ALA A 57 -0.98 -2.57 14.39
CA ALA A 57 0.14 -1.63 14.37
C ALA A 57 0.13 -0.77 13.10
N VAL A 58 -0.10 -1.37 11.93
CA VAL A 58 -0.23 -0.67 10.65
C VAL A 58 -1.44 0.26 10.66
N ALA A 59 -2.61 -0.23 11.10
CA ALA A 59 -3.83 0.58 11.17
C ALA A 59 -3.63 1.81 12.06
N ARG A 60 -3.03 1.63 13.24
CA ARG A 60 -2.68 2.73 14.15
C ARG A 60 -1.74 3.74 13.49
N ARG A 61 -0.85 3.29 12.62
CA ARG A 61 0.09 4.17 11.90
C ARG A 61 -0.58 4.97 10.79
N LEU A 62 -1.58 4.39 10.12
CA LEU A 62 -2.32 5.03 9.03
C LEU A 62 -3.38 6.03 9.51
N ARG A 63 -4.04 5.76 10.64
CA ARG A 63 -5.16 6.56 11.18
C ARG A 63 -4.88 8.07 11.30
N PRO A 64 -3.75 8.55 11.83
CA PRO A 64 -3.44 9.98 11.91
C PRO A 64 -3.35 10.69 10.56
N HIS A 65 -3.23 9.92 9.48
CA HIS A 65 -3.13 10.42 8.11
C HIS A 65 -4.45 10.34 7.34
N GLY A 66 -5.53 9.86 7.98
CA GLY A 66 -6.85 9.75 7.37
C GLY A 66 -7.04 8.52 6.46
N PHE A 67 -6.12 7.54 6.53
CA PHE A 67 -6.23 6.29 5.78
C PHE A 67 -6.76 5.16 6.66
N GLY A 68 -7.63 4.31 6.10
CA GLY A 68 -8.03 3.04 6.70
C GLY A 68 -7.11 1.89 6.29
N LEU A 69 -7.34 0.70 6.86
CA LEU A 69 -6.60 -0.53 6.54
C LEU A 69 -7.58 -1.63 6.14
N ARG A 70 -7.35 -2.25 4.99
CA ARG A 70 -7.98 -3.52 4.60
C ARG A 70 -6.91 -4.60 4.62
N ALA A 71 -7.02 -5.58 5.51
CA ALA A 71 -6.04 -6.65 5.65
C ALA A 71 -6.56 -7.96 5.05
N GLU A 72 -5.72 -8.63 4.27
CA GLU A 72 -6.00 -9.91 3.62
C GLU A 72 -4.77 -10.82 3.77
N GLN A 73 -4.98 -12.08 4.15
CA GLN A 73 -3.94 -13.10 4.15
C GLN A 73 -4.46 -14.36 3.49
N HIS A 74 -3.67 -14.89 2.54
CA HIS A 74 -4.03 -16.11 1.81
C HIS A 74 -2.81 -16.99 1.58
N ASP A 75 -3.02 -18.30 1.62
CA ASP A 75 -1.97 -19.30 1.37
C ASP A 75 -1.89 -19.72 -0.10
N CYS A 76 -2.92 -19.41 -0.89
CA CYS A 76 -2.96 -19.73 -2.32
C CYS A 76 -2.74 -18.48 -3.18
N GLU A 77 -1.92 -18.59 -4.23
CA GLU A 77 -1.64 -17.49 -5.16
C GLU A 77 -2.92 -16.93 -5.80
N GLY A 78 -3.84 -17.80 -6.24
CA GLY A 78 -5.11 -17.38 -6.83
C GLY A 78 -6.02 -16.60 -5.87
N GLU A 79 -5.93 -16.84 -4.58
CA GLU A 79 -6.71 -16.09 -3.58
C GLU A 79 -6.13 -14.69 -3.35
N LEU A 80 -4.80 -14.56 -3.37
CA LEU A 80 -4.12 -13.26 -3.33
C LEU A 80 -4.49 -12.40 -4.54
N ILE A 81 -4.52 -12.99 -5.74
CA ILE A 81 -4.94 -12.31 -6.97
C ILE A 81 -6.39 -11.83 -6.83
N ARG A 82 -7.30 -12.70 -6.37
CA ARG A 82 -8.69 -12.31 -6.12
C ARG A 82 -8.81 -11.23 -5.05
N ALA A 83 -7.93 -11.20 -4.06
CA ALA A 83 -7.90 -10.15 -3.06
C ALA A 83 -7.48 -8.80 -3.66
N LEU A 84 -6.42 -8.78 -4.49
CA LEU A 84 -6.04 -7.59 -5.27
C LEU A 84 -7.22 -7.08 -6.13
N ASP A 85 -7.93 -8.00 -6.79
CA ASP A 85 -9.08 -7.67 -7.63
C ASP A 85 -10.23 -7.01 -6.86
N ARG A 86 -10.52 -7.51 -5.64
CA ARG A 86 -11.58 -6.96 -4.77
C ARG A 86 -11.23 -5.58 -4.22
N HIS A 87 -9.94 -5.28 -4.08
CA HIS A 87 -9.45 -4.08 -3.41
C HIS A 87 -8.75 -3.10 -4.36
N ARG A 88 -9.08 -3.10 -5.66
CA ARG A 88 -8.51 -2.17 -6.65
C ARG A 88 -8.82 -0.69 -6.37
N ASP A 89 -9.80 -0.42 -5.52
CA ASP A 89 -10.23 0.92 -5.09
C ASP A 89 -9.36 1.51 -3.96
N THR A 90 -8.43 0.73 -3.41
CA THR A 90 -7.51 1.19 -2.35
C THR A 90 -6.47 2.17 -2.90
N ALA A 91 -6.01 3.10 -2.05
CA ALA A 91 -5.05 4.14 -2.42
C ALA A 91 -3.62 3.62 -2.60
N ALA A 92 -3.26 2.54 -1.92
CA ALA A 92 -1.97 1.86 -2.02
C ALA A 92 -2.04 0.46 -1.41
N ALA A 93 -0.99 -0.34 -1.58
CA ALA A 93 -0.85 -1.64 -0.92
C ALA A 93 0.52 -1.86 -0.24
N ILE A 94 0.51 -2.56 0.89
CA ILE A 94 1.68 -3.17 1.51
C ILE A 94 1.58 -4.67 1.22
N VAL A 95 2.58 -5.23 0.55
CA VAL A 95 2.54 -6.61 0.08
C VAL A 95 3.72 -7.38 0.67
N ASN A 96 3.44 -8.39 1.49
CA ASN A 96 4.43 -9.41 1.82
C ASN A 96 4.08 -10.68 1.05
N PRO A 97 4.73 -10.98 -0.09
CA PRO A 97 4.40 -12.14 -0.92
C PRO A 97 4.78 -13.48 -0.28
N GLY A 98 5.50 -13.48 0.85
CA GLY A 98 6.05 -14.70 1.44
C GLY A 98 6.95 -15.44 0.42
N ALA A 99 6.78 -16.75 0.31
CA ALA A 99 7.55 -17.56 -0.65
C ALA A 99 7.22 -17.26 -2.13
N LEU A 100 6.08 -16.62 -2.41
CA LEU A 100 5.69 -16.27 -3.79
C LEU A 100 6.55 -15.16 -4.39
N MET A 101 7.40 -14.49 -3.60
CA MET A 101 8.42 -13.60 -4.17
C MET A 101 9.28 -14.30 -5.22
N ILE A 102 9.50 -15.62 -5.11
CA ILE A 102 10.46 -16.36 -5.94
C ILE A 102 9.79 -16.95 -7.18
N ALA A 103 8.53 -17.38 -7.05
CA ALA A 103 7.84 -18.20 -8.05
C ALA A 103 6.43 -17.70 -8.42
N GLY A 104 5.92 -16.66 -7.75
CA GLY A 104 4.57 -16.13 -7.95
C GLY A 104 4.48 -15.23 -9.19
N TRP A 105 4.68 -15.80 -10.37
CA TRP A 105 4.59 -15.06 -11.64
C TRP A 105 3.16 -14.58 -11.93
N SER A 106 2.13 -15.34 -11.52
CA SER A 106 0.75 -14.90 -11.68
C SER A 106 0.44 -13.73 -10.75
N LEU A 107 0.95 -13.77 -9.50
CA LEU A 107 0.87 -12.67 -8.56
C LEU A 107 1.62 -11.43 -9.05
N ARG A 108 2.81 -11.62 -9.64
CA ARG A 108 3.57 -10.54 -10.27
C ARG A 108 2.75 -9.82 -11.34
N ASP A 109 2.13 -10.56 -12.24
CA ASP A 109 1.37 -9.97 -13.34
C ASP A 109 0.11 -9.26 -12.80
N ALA A 110 -0.55 -9.83 -11.78
CA ALA A 110 -1.64 -9.14 -11.09
C ALA A 110 -1.20 -7.84 -10.40
N LEU A 111 0.00 -7.81 -9.80
CA LEU A 111 0.57 -6.61 -9.19
C LEU A 111 1.05 -5.57 -10.22
N ALA A 112 1.42 -6.00 -11.43
CA ALA A 112 1.71 -5.09 -12.53
C ALA A 112 0.45 -4.36 -13.02
N ASP A 113 -0.69 -5.05 -12.96
CA ASP A 113 -2.01 -4.54 -13.39
C ASP A 113 -2.77 -3.80 -12.26
N TYR A 114 -2.26 -3.87 -11.02
CA TYR A 114 -2.85 -3.19 -9.87
C TYR A 114 -2.60 -1.67 -9.95
N PRO A 115 -3.65 -0.83 -9.91
CA PRO A 115 -3.56 0.57 -10.34
C PRO A 115 -2.87 1.50 -9.32
N ALA A 116 -2.74 1.07 -8.07
CA ALA A 116 -2.24 1.87 -6.97
C ALA A 116 -0.77 1.53 -6.63
N PRO A 117 0.02 2.50 -6.10
CA PRO A 117 1.38 2.23 -5.67
C PRO A 117 1.42 1.19 -4.56
N TRP A 118 2.41 0.31 -4.57
CA TRP A 118 2.56 -0.69 -3.52
C TRP A 118 4.02 -0.93 -3.12
N ALA A 119 4.24 -1.27 -1.85
CA ALA A 119 5.54 -1.55 -1.28
C ALA A 119 5.67 -3.03 -0.90
N GLU A 120 6.83 -3.62 -1.17
CA GLU A 120 7.12 -5.00 -0.76
C GLU A 120 7.74 -5.04 0.63
N VAL A 121 7.28 -5.98 1.47
CA VAL A 121 7.79 -6.16 2.83
C VAL A 121 8.22 -7.60 3.06
N HIS A 122 9.36 -7.77 3.71
CA HIS A 122 9.85 -9.05 4.22
C HIS A 122 10.28 -8.91 5.68
N ILE A 123 9.75 -9.80 6.54
CA ILE A 123 10.09 -9.81 7.97
C ILE A 123 11.58 -10.11 8.18
N SER A 124 12.09 -11.14 7.49
CA SER A 124 13.51 -11.51 7.54
C SER A 124 14.33 -10.77 6.49
N ASN A 125 15.64 -10.65 6.73
CA ASN A 125 16.56 -10.21 5.68
C ASN A 125 16.68 -11.34 4.64
N VAL A 126 16.08 -11.15 3.46
CA VAL A 126 16.06 -12.17 2.39
C VAL A 126 17.45 -12.44 1.82
N TRP A 127 18.35 -11.44 1.86
CA TRP A 127 19.74 -11.57 1.39
C TRP A 127 20.68 -12.26 2.37
N ALA A 128 20.27 -12.41 3.64
CA ALA A 128 21.00 -13.23 4.60
C ALA A 128 20.65 -14.73 4.50
N ARG A 129 19.79 -15.10 3.54
CA ARG A 129 19.28 -16.46 3.34
C ARG A 129 19.84 -17.08 2.06
N GLU A 130 19.28 -18.22 1.66
CA GLU A 130 19.68 -18.96 0.46
C GLU A 130 19.60 -18.10 -0.80
N GLU A 131 20.54 -18.29 -1.73
CA GLU A 131 20.69 -17.45 -2.94
C GLU A 131 19.41 -17.34 -3.78
N PHE A 132 18.62 -18.42 -3.86
CA PHE A 132 17.36 -18.41 -4.60
C PHE A 132 16.31 -17.44 -4.02
N ARG A 133 16.48 -16.96 -2.77
CA ARG A 133 15.62 -15.94 -2.13
C ARG A 133 16.06 -14.51 -2.40
N HIS A 134 17.23 -14.31 -3.02
CA HIS A 134 17.77 -12.98 -3.28
C HIS A 134 17.05 -12.28 -4.44
N ASN A 135 16.38 -13.06 -5.30
CA ASN A 135 15.68 -12.58 -6.47
C ASN A 135 14.16 -12.70 -6.27
N SER A 136 13.51 -11.56 -6.09
CA SER A 136 12.05 -11.45 -6.09
C SER A 136 11.55 -11.12 -7.49
N VAL A 137 10.62 -11.91 -8.01
CA VAL A 137 9.95 -11.65 -9.30
C VAL A 137 9.01 -10.44 -9.21
N VAL A 138 8.56 -10.07 -7.99
CA VAL A 138 7.63 -8.96 -7.77
C VAL A 138 8.34 -7.64 -7.42
N SER A 139 9.52 -7.68 -6.78
CA SER A 139 10.28 -6.47 -6.36
C SER A 139 10.48 -5.41 -7.44
N PRO A 140 10.77 -5.75 -8.71
CA PRO A 140 10.98 -4.74 -9.75
C PRO A 140 9.77 -3.84 -10.02
N LEU A 141 8.57 -4.25 -9.58
CA LEU A 141 7.32 -3.51 -9.77
C LEU A 141 6.94 -2.65 -8.54
N ALA A 142 7.51 -2.95 -7.38
CA ALA A 142 7.21 -2.24 -6.13
C ALA A 142 7.78 -0.81 -6.15
N VAL A 143 7.17 0.10 -5.38
CA VAL A 143 7.75 1.44 -5.14
C VAL A 143 9.05 1.38 -4.35
N GLY A 144 9.25 0.31 -3.60
CA GLY A 144 10.40 0.04 -2.74
C GLY A 144 10.20 -1.26 -1.98
N VAL A 145 11.31 -1.79 -1.48
CA VAL A 145 11.36 -3.06 -0.74
C VAL A 145 11.91 -2.78 0.66
N ILE A 146 11.24 -3.31 1.69
CA ILE A 146 11.68 -3.24 3.09
C ILE A 146 11.88 -4.67 3.58
N ALA A 147 13.11 -5.04 3.91
CA ALA A 147 13.45 -6.39 4.35
C ALA A 147 14.33 -6.38 5.61
N GLY A 148 14.08 -7.32 6.52
CA GLY A 148 14.96 -7.58 7.66
C GLY A 148 14.74 -6.72 8.89
N PHE A 149 13.69 -5.88 8.91
CA PHE A 149 13.30 -5.09 10.08
C PHE A 149 12.26 -5.79 10.96
N GLY A 150 12.07 -7.09 10.79
CA GLY A 150 11.04 -7.85 11.48
C GLY A 150 9.64 -7.34 11.13
N VAL A 151 8.72 -7.45 12.10
CA VAL A 151 7.35 -6.95 11.95
C VAL A 151 7.27 -5.41 11.85
N HIS A 152 8.30 -4.69 12.32
CA HIS A 152 8.34 -3.23 12.21
C HIS A 152 8.47 -2.76 10.74
N GLY A 153 8.94 -3.63 9.84
CA GLY A 153 8.98 -3.35 8.40
C GLY A 153 7.62 -2.97 7.81
N TYR A 154 6.51 -3.47 8.38
CA TYR A 154 5.17 -3.10 7.95
C TYR A 154 4.81 -1.65 8.31
N GLU A 155 5.21 -1.18 9.49
CA GLU A 155 5.01 0.22 9.89
C GLU A 155 5.86 1.17 9.04
N LEU A 156 7.10 0.78 8.73
CA LEU A 156 7.97 1.53 7.83
C LEU A 156 7.37 1.63 6.42
N ALA A 157 6.75 0.56 5.91
CA ALA A 157 6.05 0.56 4.63
C ALA A 157 4.84 1.51 4.64
N ALA A 158 4.07 1.50 5.72
CA ALA A 158 2.94 2.42 5.90
C ALA A 158 3.41 3.88 5.86
N ASP A 159 4.45 4.23 6.63
CA ASP A 159 5.02 5.58 6.67
C ASP A 159 5.53 6.01 5.28
N ALA A 160 6.21 5.11 4.56
CA ALA A 160 6.71 5.37 3.20
C ALA A 160 5.58 5.61 2.19
N LEU A 161 4.52 4.82 2.22
CA LEU A 161 3.36 4.98 1.32
C LEU A 161 2.57 6.24 1.64
N VAL A 162 2.36 6.57 2.91
CA VAL A 162 1.74 7.84 3.32
C VAL A 162 2.53 9.03 2.77
N HIS A 163 3.86 9.00 2.91
CA HIS A 163 4.71 10.05 2.36
C HIS A 163 4.55 10.18 0.84
N ARG A 164 4.53 9.04 0.12
CA ARG A 164 4.34 9.02 -1.34
C ARG A 164 2.99 9.58 -1.75
N LEU A 165 1.89 9.16 -1.12
CA LEU A 165 0.53 9.58 -1.46
C LEU A 165 0.34 11.09 -1.26
N ARG A 166 0.92 11.66 -0.19
CA ARG A 166 0.90 13.11 0.07
C ARG A 166 1.65 13.91 -0.99
N ARG A 167 2.79 13.41 -1.48
CA ARG A 167 3.53 14.05 -2.58
C ARG A 167 2.77 13.99 -3.90
N GLY A 168 2.08 12.88 -4.18
CA GLY A 168 1.22 12.75 -5.37
C GLY A 168 0.07 13.77 -5.37
N ALA A 169 -0.59 13.97 -4.23
CA ALA A 169 -1.65 14.97 -4.09
C ALA A 169 -1.14 16.42 -4.27
N ALA A 170 0.05 16.73 -3.77
CA ALA A 170 0.66 18.06 -3.90
C ALA A 170 1.14 18.37 -5.33
N GLY A 171 1.48 17.36 -6.13
CA GLY A 171 1.88 17.53 -7.54
C GLY A 171 0.71 17.67 -8.52
N ALA A 172 -0.50 17.26 -8.14
CA ALA A 172 -1.71 17.34 -8.98
C ALA A 172 -2.45 18.69 -8.85
N THR A 173 -1.97 19.60 -7.99
CA THR A 173 -2.57 20.92 -7.73
C THR A 173 -1.77 22.08 -8.33
N GLY A 174 -0.75 21.79 -9.14
CA GLY A 174 0.11 22.77 -9.83
C GLY A 174 -0.12 22.83 -11.33
#